data_AF-A0A7X1YEF9-F1
#
_entry.id   AF-A0A7X1YEF9-F1
#
_cell.length_a   1.000
_cell.length_b   1.000
_cell.length_c   1.000
_cell.angle_alpha   90.00
_cell.angle_beta   90.00
_cell.angle_gamma   90.00
#
_symmetry.space_group_name_H-M   'P 1'
#
loop_
_entity.id
_entity.type
_entity.pdbx_description
1 polymer ?
#
loop_
_entity_poly.entity_id
_entity_poly.type
_entity_poly.pdbx_seq_one_letter_code
_entity_poly.pdbx_strand_id
1 'polypeptide(L)'
;ASGLTVIAVEHLLQAVAHFAGRAVIEPYVASGLLHVSKPYPDLSDVQGQLSAKRALLIAAAGSHNLLFTGPPGTGKTLLASRLPGLLPPLNEQEALEVAAIQSVASH
;
A
#
# COMPACT_ATOMS: atom_id res chain seq x y z
N ALA A 1 7.84 -3.01 -11.75
CA ALA A 1 8.13 -2.20 -12.97
C ALA A 1 9.48 -2.54 -13.59
N SER A 2 10.35 -3.31 -12.92
CA SER A 2 11.58 -3.82 -13.55
C SER A 2 11.23 -4.70 -14.76
N GLY A 3 11.55 -4.23 -15.98
CA GLY A 3 11.30 -4.93 -17.24
C GLY A 3 10.25 -4.30 -18.16
N LEU A 4 9.59 -3.21 -17.75
CA LEU A 4 8.67 -2.46 -18.60
C LEU A 4 9.35 -1.21 -19.17
N THR A 5 9.23 -1.01 -20.47
CA THR A 5 9.59 0.27 -21.11
C THR A 5 8.44 1.24 -20.89
N VAL A 6 8.63 2.23 -20.02
CA VAL A 6 7.64 3.27 -19.76
C VAL A 6 7.90 4.42 -20.72
N ILE A 7 6.87 4.86 -21.46
CA ILE A 7 6.94 6.08 -22.29
C ILE A 7 6.00 7.10 -21.64
N ALA A 8 6.56 8.15 -21.05
CA ALA A 8 5.77 9.23 -20.46
C ALA A 8 5.33 10.21 -21.57
N VAL A 9 4.04 10.50 -21.64
CA VAL A 9 3.45 11.43 -22.61
C VAL A 9 2.63 12.47 -21.87
N GLU A 10 2.71 13.73 -22.30
CA GLU A 10 1.91 14.82 -21.71
C GLU A 10 0.49 14.86 -22.30
N HIS A 11 0.34 14.41 -23.54
CA HIS A 11 -0.93 14.42 -24.26
C HIS A 11 -1.00 13.34 -25.34
N LEU A 12 -2.21 12.97 -25.76
CA LEU A 12 -2.45 11.86 -26.68
C LEU A 12 -1.73 12.02 -28.04
N LEU A 13 -1.63 13.25 -28.55
CA LEU A 13 -0.95 13.50 -29.84
C LEU A 13 0.54 13.09 -29.81
N GLN A 14 1.23 13.24 -28.67
CA GLN A 14 2.61 12.78 -28.51
C GLN A 14 2.71 11.26 -28.61
N ALA A 15 1.79 10.53 -27.98
CA ALA A 15 1.74 9.07 -28.08
C ALA A 15 1.55 8.62 -29.53
N VAL A 16 0.63 9.25 -30.27
CA VAL A 16 0.39 8.94 -31.68
C VAL A 16 1.62 9.23 -32.54
N ALA A 17 2.29 10.38 -32.33
CA ALA A 17 3.50 10.74 -33.07
C ALA A 17 4.65 9.75 -32.82
N HIS A 18 4.76 9.24 -31.58
CA HIS A 18 5.73 8.22 -31.19
C HIS A 18 5.51 6.89 -31.90
N PHE A 19 4.29 6.34 -31.82
CA PHE A 19 3.96 5.07 -32.50
C PHE A 19 3.98 5.18 -34.03
N ALA A 20 3.75 6.37 -34.58
CA ALA A 20 3.86 6.63 -36.01
C ALA A 20 5.31 6.87 -36.49
N GLY A 21 6.31 6.80 -35.60
CA GLY A 21 7.73 7.03 -35.93
C GLY A 21 8.08 8.47 -36.29
N ARG A 22 7.20 9.43 -36.00
CA ARG A 22 7.37 10.85 -36.33
C ARG A 22 8.14 11.62 -35.26
N ALA A 23 8.07 11.16 -34.01
CA ALA A 23 8.79 11.76 -32.88
C ALA A 23 9.12 10.67 -31.84
N VAL A 24 10.40 10.31 -31.70
CA VAL A 24 10.82 9.33 -30.69
C VAL A 24 10.84 10.00 -29.31
N ILE A 25 10.24 9.34 -28.34
CA ILE A 25 10.21 9.76 -26.94
C ILE A 25 11.10 8.77 -26.21
N GLU A 26 12.11 9.29 -25.51
CA GLU A 26 13.03 8.44 -24.77
C GLU A 26 12.29 7.72 -23.63
N PRO A 27 12.61 6.44 -23.38
CA PRO A 27 12.05 5.71 -22.25
C PRO A 27 12.23 6.47 -20.94
N TYR A 28 11.12 6.59 -20.20
CA TYR A 28 11.12 7.13 -18.86
C TYR A 28 11.88 6.19 -17.93
N VAL A 29 12.97 6.67 -17.37
CA VAL A 29 13.71 5.98 -16.32
C VAL A 29 13.04 6.26 -15.00
N ALA A 30 12.25 5.29 -14.52
CA ALA A 30 11.64 5.38 -13.20
C ALA A 30 12.74 5.35 -12.12
N SER A 31 12.81 6.39 -11.29
CA SER A 31 13.73 6.49 -10.15
C SER A 31 13.23 5.70 -8.92
N GLY A 32 12.69 4.49 -9.14
CA GLY A 32 12.01 3.68 -8.13
C GLY A 32 10.61 4.20 -7.76
N LEU A 33 9.81 3.34 -7.13
CA LEU A 33 8.56 3.77 -6.51
C LEU A 33 8.92 4.71 -5.35
N LEU A 34 8.50 5.98 -5.44
CA LEU A 34 8.57 6.89 -4.30
C LEU A 34 7.74 6.30 -3.17
N HIS A 35 8.42 5.92 -2.08
CA HIS A 35 7.76 5.39 -0.90
C HIS A 35 7.04 6.53 -0.17
N VAL A 36 5.84 6.86 -0.60
CA VAL A 36 4.98 7.79 0.11
C VAL A 36 4.37 7.02 1.27
N SER A 37 4.89 7.21 2.49
CA SER A 37 4.24 6.72 3.70
C SER A 37 2.86 7.35 3.77
N LYS A 38 1.81 6.58 3.49
CA LYS A 38 0.45 7.02 3.76
C LYS A 38 0.33 7.19 5.27
N PRO A 39 -0.18 8.33 5.78
CA PRO A 39 -0.37 8.48 7.22
C PRO A 39 -1.46 7.49 7.67
N TYR A 40 -1.05 6.49 8.44
CA TYR A 40 -1.96 5.61 9.16
C TYR A 40 -2.28 6.21 10.54
N PRO A 41 -3.47 5.95 11.10
CA PRO A 41 -3.76 6.35 12.47
C PRO A 41 -2.74 5.72 13.44
N ASP A 42 -2.40 6.43 14.52
CA ASP A 42 -1.41 5.96 15.49
C ASP A 42 -2.06 5.05 16.54
N LEU A 43 -1.33 4.01 16.96
CA LEU A 43 -1.70 3.16 18.09
C LEU A 43 -1.67 3.92 19.43
N SER A 44 -0.86 4.98 19.54
CA SER A 44 -0.83 5.85 20.72
C SER A 44 -2.18 6.48 21.02
N ASP A 45 -2.98 6.78 20.00
CA ASP A 45 -4.27 7.47 20.12
C ASP A 45 -5.34 6.60 20.80
N VAL A 46 -5.16 5.28 20.81
CA VAL A 46 -6.11 4.35 21.43
C VAL A 46 -6.00 4.45 22.95
N GLN A 47 -7.07 4.82 23.64
CA GLN A 47 -7.06 4.85 25.10
C GLN A 47 -7.32 3.46 25.68
N GLY A 48 -6.49 3.04 26.65
CA GLY A 48 -6.60 1.73 27.30
C GLY A 48 -6.20 0.56 26.39
N GLN A 49 -6.85 -0.60 26.59
CA GLN A 49 -6.68 -1.82 25.78
C GLN A 49 -5.25 -2.39 25.74
N LEU A 50 -4.54 -2.39 26.86
CA LEU A 50 -3.12 -2.79 26.94
C LEU A 50 -2.84 -4.18 26.34
N SER A 51 -3.69 -5.17 26.65
CA SER A 51 -3.53 -6.54 26.12
C SER A 51 -3.69 -6.59 24.60
N ALA A 52 -4.68 -5.89 24.05
CA ALA A 52 -4.94 -5.84 22.62
C ALA A 52 -3.84 -5.07 21.87
N LYS A 53 -3.37 -3.94 22.41
CA LYS A 53 -2.22 -3.20 21.87
C LYS A 53 -0.97 -4.07 21.82
N ARG A 54 -0.69 -4.81 22.90
CA ARG A 54 0.46 -5.72 22.97
C ARG A 54 0.33 -6.86 21.95
N ALA A 55 -0.84 -7.48 21.84
CA ALA A 55 -1.08 -8.52 20.85
C ALA A 55 -0.88 -8.01 19.41
N LEU A 56 -1.33 -6.79 19.13
CA LEU A 56 -1.19 -6.13 17.84
C LEU A 56 0.29 -5.86 17.52
N LEU A 57 1.07 -5.37 18.49
CA LEU A 57 2.53 -5.19 18.33
C LEU A 57 3.27 -6.51 18.10
N ILE A 58 2.93 -7.57 18.84
CA ILE A 58 3.52 -8.90 18.66
C ILE A 58 3.17 -9.47 17.28
N ALA A 59 1.94 -9.27 16.82
CA ALA A 59 1.51 -9.73 15.51
C ALA A 59 2.22 -8.97 14.38
N ALA A 60 2.35 -7.64 14.50
CA ALA A 60 3.06 -6.81 13.53
C ALA A 60 4.56 -7.17 13.44
N ALA A 61 5.22 -7.33 14.60
CA ALA A 61 6.64 -7.67 14.64
C ALA A 61 6.94 -9.10 14.20
N GLY A 62 6.01 -10.03 14.43
CA GLY A 62 6.18 -11.46 14.12
C GLY A 62 5.49 -11.94 12.84
N SER A 63 4.88 -11.03 12.06
CA SER A 63 4.11 -11.38 10.86
C SER A 63 3.01 -12.43 11.11
N HIS A 64 2.32 -12.32 12.25
CA HIS A 64 1.24 -13.24 12.63
C HIS A 64 -0.15 -12.72 12.24
N ASN A 65 -1.05 -13.65 11.91
CA ASN A 65 -2.47 -13.34 11.77
C ASN A 65 -3.10 -13.03 13.13
N LEU A 66 -4.06 -12.11 13.15
CA LEU A 66 -4.73 -11.67 14.37
C LEU A 66 -6.25 -11.66 14.17
N LEU A 67 -6.98 -12.24 15.13
CA LEU A 67 -8.44 -12.22 15.19
C LEU A 67 -8.89 -11.40 16.40
N PHE A 68 -9.70 -10.36 16.17
CA PHE A 68 -10.36 -9.62 17.24
C PHE A 68 -11.72 -10.21 17.57
N THR A 69 -11.99 -10.48 18.85
CA THR A 69 -13.26 -11.04 19.32
C THR A 69 -13.92 -10.15 20.37
N GLY A 70 -15.24 -10.28 20.57
CA GLY A 70 -16.01 -9.63 21.64
C GLY A 70 -17.19 -8.78 21.16
N PRO A 71 -17.86 -8.03 22.06
CA PRO A 71 -19.05 -7.25 21.75
C PRO A 71 -18.83 -6.13 20.70
N PRO A 72 -19.89 -5.66 20.01
CA PRO A 72 -19.80 -4.46 19.17
C PRO A 72 -19.43 -3.22 19.99
N GLY A 73 -18.80 -2.23 19.35
CA GLY A 73 -18.43 -0.97 20.01
C GLY A 73 -17.17 -1.00 20.88
N THR A 74 -16.50 -2.15 21.06
CA THR A 74 -15.30 -2.25 21.91
C THR A 74 -13.99 -1.81 21.22
N GLY A 75 -14.07 -1.09 20.09
CA GLY A 75 -12.87 -0.58 19.40
C GLY A 75 -12.07 -1.61 18.57
N LYS A 76 -12.66 -2.72 18.12
CA LYS A 76 -11.96 -3.71 17.28
C LYS A 76 -11.48 -3.12 15.95
N THR A 77 -12.37 -2.43 15.23
CA THR A 77 -12.05 -1.72 13.99
C THR A 77 -11.07 -0.57 14.24
N LEU A 78 -11.21 0.10 15.39
CA LEU A 78 -10.29 1.15 15.82
C LEU A 78 -8.85 0.61 15.94
N LEU A 79 -8.67 -0.55 16.58
CA LEU A 79 -7.38 -1.24 16.68
C LEU A 79 -6.90 -1.76 15.32
N ALA A 80 -7.75 -2.46 14.57
CA ALA A 80 -7.38 -3.07 13.28
C ALA A 80 -6.87 -2.06 12.25
N SER A 81 -7.49 -0.87 12.18
CA SER A 81 -7.09 0.21 11.26
C SER A 81 -5.70 0.80 11.52
N ARG A 82 -5.10 0.52 12.68
CA ARG A 82 -3.76 0.99 13.08
C ARG A 82 -2.66 -0.03 12.79
N LEU A 83 -3.02 -1.30 12.55
CA LEU A 83 -2.06 -2.35 12.26
C LEU A 83 -1.17 -2.04 11.06
N PRO A 84 -1.68 -1.54 9.91
CA PRO A 84 -0.83 -1.24 8.76
C PRO A 84 0.26 -0.20 9.05
N GLY A 85 0.02 0.73 9.99
CA GLY A 85 1.01 1.73 10.39
C GLY A 85 2.19 1.18 11.19
N LEU A 86 2.09 -0.07 11.69
CA LEU A 86 3.15 -0.73 12.45
C LEU A 86 3.93 -1.76 11.62
N LEU A 87 3.43 -2.09 10.43
CA LEU A 87 4.07 -3.07 9.56
C LEU A 87 5.25 -2.42 8.82
N PRO A 88 6.28 -3.21 8.48
CA PRO A 88 7.32 -2.75 7.57
C PRO A 88 6.70 -2.37 6.22
N PRO A 89 7.36 -1.46 5.47
CA PRO A 89 6.90 -1.10 4.14
C PRO A 89 6.90 -2.34 3.23
N LEU A 90 5.89 -2.40 2.35
CA LEU A 90 5.80 -3.48 1.36
C LEU A 90 6.94 -3.36 0.36
N ASN A 91 7.49 -4.50 -0.04
CA ASN A 91 8.32 -4.54 -1.23
C ASN A 91 7.46 -4.41 -2.50
N GLU A 92 8.10 -4.22 -3.66
CA GLU A 92 7.38 -4.00 -4.92
C GLU A 92 6.44 -5.15 -5.30
N GLN A 93 6.86 -6.39 -5.05
CA GLN A 93 6.08 -7.58 -5.36
C GLN A 93 4.84 -7.68 -4.44
N GLU A 94 5.04 -7.51 -3.14
CA GLU A 94 3.94 -7.49 -2.15
C GLU A 94 2.95 -6.36 -2.44
N ALA A 95 3.43 -5.18 -2.84
CA ALA A 95 2.58 -4.06 -3.20
C ALA A 95 1.70 -4.37 -4.43
N LEU A 96 2.24 -5.04 -5.44
CA LEU A 96 1.47 -5.48 -6.62
C LEU A 96 0.42 -6.53 -6.24
N GLU A 97 0.77 -7.49 -5.39
CA GLU A 97 -0.15 -8.53 -4.91
C GLU A 97 -1.31 -7.91 -4.10
N VAL A 98 -1.00 -7.01 -3.17
CA VAL A 98 -2.02 -6.28 -2.39
C VAL A 98 -2.91 -5.44 -3.30
N ALA A 99 -2.35 -4.75 -4.30
CA ALA A 99 -3.12 -3.97 -5.26
C ALA A 99 -4.09 -4.84 -6.08
N ALA A 100 -3.65 -6.03 -6.49
CA ALA A 100 -4.49 -6.98 -7.21
C ALA A 100 -5.67 -7.48 -6.35
N ILE A 101 -5.41 -7.86 -5.10
CA ILE A 101 -6.45 -8.28 -4.14
C ILE A 101 -7.44 -7.14 -3.92
N GLN A 102 -6.94 -5.92 -3.67
CA GLN A 102 -7.77 -4.75 -3.42
C GLN A 102 -8.68 -4.45 -4.62
N SER A 103 -8.15 -4.53 -5.85
CA SER A 103 -8.92 -4.27 -7.08
C SER A 103 -10.16 -5.16 -7.22
N VAL A 104 -10.08 -6.41 -6.72
CA VAL A 104 -11.18 -7.38 -6.79
C VAL A 104 -12.13 -7.22 -5.59
N ALA A 105 -11.59 -6.95 -4.41
CA ALA A 105 -12.38 -6.85 -3.17
C ALA A 105 -13.11 -5.51 -2.99
N SER A 106 -12.72 -4.45 -3.71
CA SER A 106 -13.33 -3.13 -3.61
C SER A 106 -14.51 -2.89 -4.58
N HIS A 107 -15.06 -3.95 -5.17
CA HIS A 107 -16.34 -3.97 -5.89
C HIS A 107 -17.39 -4.70 -5.05
#